data_AF-A0A3Q1I6H1-F1
#
_entry.id   AF-A0A3Q1I6H1-F1
#
_cell.length_a   1.000
_cell.length_b   1.000
_cell.length_c   1.000
_cell.angle_alpha   90.00
_cell.angle_beta   90.00
_cell.angle_gamma   90.00
#
_symmetry.space_group_name_H-M   'P 1'
#
loop_
_entity.id
_entity.type
_entity.pdbx_description
1 polymer ?
#
loop_
_entity_poly.entity_id
_entity_poly.type
_entity_poly.pdbx_seq_one_letter_code
_entity_poly.pdbx_strand_id
1 'polypeptide(L)'
;MGMKNSHPQLFPGDIVEYPRNKYFSHFGVYYGERDGVPYVAHLTCRDSDNKLLLFGRALRSEVKLDPLDLLGKKYKVNNMLDDSFPARDFHSVVKPSIDDMLGREVTFDILFHNSEHQATLFRYGVKKSEQIETVYKHIMPAWKRLFKKKQL
;
A
#
# COMPACT_ATOMS: atom_id res chain seq x y z
N MET A 1 -3.37 -36.81 -4.55
CA MET A 1 -2.63 -36.19 -3.43
C MET A 1 -2.70 -34.68 -3.61
N GLY A 2 -3.32 -33.99 -2.66
CA GLY A 2 -3.80 -32.61 -2.81
C GLY A 2 -2.70 -31.59 -3.02
N MET A 3 -2.94 -30.68 -3.97
CA MET A 3 -2.17 -29.44 -4.11
C MET A 3 -2.38 -28.64 -2.82
N LYS A 4 -1.41 -28.68 -1.91
CA LYS A 4 -1.33 -27.69 -0.83
C LYS A 4 -1.10 -26.36 -1.52
N ASN A 5 -2.14 -25.54 -1.61
CA ASN A 5 -2.00 -24.15 -1.98
C ASN A 5 -1.10 -23.50 -0.93
N SER A 6 0.18 -23.35 -1.25
CA SER A 6 1.18 -22.65 -0.42
C SER A 6 0.90 -21.15 -0.43
N HIS A 7 -0.32 -20.74 -0.07
CA HIS A 7 -0.58 -19.37 0.28
C HIS A 7 0.19 -19.08 1.57
N PRO A 8 1.01 -18.01 1.61
CA PRO A 8 1.65 -17.60 2.85
C PRO A 8 0.58 -17.43 3.92
N GLN A 9 0.88 -17.88 5.14
CA GLN A 9 -0.04 -17.76 6.26
C GLN A 9 -0.31 -16.27 6.52
N LEU A 10 -1.56 -15.85 6.33
CA LEU A 10 -2.00 -14.46 6.45
C LEU A 10 -2.71 -14.26 7.79
N PHE A 11 -2.27 -13.27 8.56
CA PHE A 11 -2.93 -12.89 9.81
C PHE A 11 -3.56 -11.51 9.70
N PRO A 12 -4.76 -11.29 10.28
CA PRO A 12 -5.39 -9.97 10.26
C PRO A 12 -4.44 -8.89 10.77
N GLY A 13 -4.28 -7.82 9.98
CA GLY A 13 -3.31 -6.75 10.24
C GLY A 13 -1.98 -6.89 9.49
N ASP A 14 -1.72 -8.00 8.81
CA ASP A 14 -0.55 -8.15 7.94
C ASP A 14 -0.62 -7.25 6.73
N ILE A 15 0.52 -6.64 6.40
CA ILE A 15 0.67 -5.89 5.17
C ILE A 15 0.87 -6.88 4.02
N VAL A 16 0.02 -6.79 3.01
CA VAL A 16 0.08 -7.58 1.80
C VAL A 16 0.62 -6.73 0.67
N GLU A 17 1.74 -7.17 0.10
CA GLU A 17 2.36 -6.55 -1.07
C GLU A 17 2.00 -7.31 -2.34
N TYR A 18 1.56 -6.58 -3.35
CA TYR A 18 1.24 -7.03 -4.71
C TYR A 18 2.26 -6.43 -5.68
N PRO A 19 3.32 -7.16 -6.04
CA PRO A 19 4.34 -6.66 -6.95
C PRO A 19 3.74 -6.39 -8.35
N ARG A 20 3.84 -5.16 -8.85
CA ARG A 20 3.37 -4.80 -10.20
C ARG A 20 4.52 -4.64 -11.19
N ASN A 21 5.57 -3.92 -10.82
CA ASN A 21 6.79 -3.77 -11.62
C ASN A 21 8.02 -3.62 -10.71
N LYS A 22 9.21 -3.39 -11.31
CA LYS A 22 10.49 -3.32 -10.58
C LYS A 22 10.56 -2.20 -9.53
N TYR A 23 9.76 -1.14 -9.66
CA TYR A 23 9.82 0.06 -8.81
C TYR A 23 8.55 0.29 -8.00
N PHE A 24 7.42 -0.30 -8.42
CA PHE A 24 6.11 -0.08 -7.83
C PHE A 24 5.42 -1.41 -7.54
N SER A 25 5.02 -1.54 -6.30
CA SER A 25 4.13 -2.56 -5.76
C SER A 25 2.90 -1.87 -5.19
N HIS A 26 1.77 -2.58 -5.23
CA HIS A 26 0.55 -2.15 -4.57
C HIS A 26 0.47 -2.77 -3.18
N PHE A 27 -0.01 -2.04 -2.18
CA PHE A 27 -0.06 -2.50 -0.80
C PHE A 27 -1.48 -2.44 -0.24
N GLY A 28 -1.77 -3.35 0.66
CA GLY A 28 -2.98 -3.36 1.47
C GLY A 28 -2.72 -4.01 2.82
N VAL A 29 -3.72 -3.97 3.69
CA VAL A 29 -3.70 -4.65 4.99
C VAL A 29 -4.75 -5.75 4.95
N TYR A 30 -4.34 -6.97 5.29
CA TYR A 30 -5.25 -8.09 5.38
C TYR A 30 -6.26 -7.85 6.51
N TYR A 31 -7.54 -7.81 6.16
CA TYR A 31 -8.63 -7.54 7.09
C TYR A 31 -9.11 -8.82 7.78
N GLY A 32 -8.81 -9.97 7.20
CA GLY A 32 -9.35 -11.26 7.64
C GLY A 32 -10.33 -11.85 6.66
N GLU A 33 -10.96 -12.94 7.06
CA GLU A 33 -11.91 -13.69 6.26
C GLU A 33 -13.36 -13.32 6.61
N ARG A 34 -14.21 -13.16 5.60
CA ARG A 34 -15.67 -13.02 5.75
C ARG A 34 -16.32 -14.01 4.80
N ASP A 35 -17.24 -14.84 5.32
CA ASP A 35 -17.98 -15.84 4.53
C ASP A 35 -17.08 -16.80 3.71
N GLY A 36 -15.91 -17.16 4.24
CA GLY A 36 -14.94 -18.01 3.54
C GLY A 36 -14.06 -17.28 2.51
N VAL A 37 -14.21 -15.96 2.37
CA VAL A 37 -13.46 -15.13 1.42
C VAL A 37 -12.47 -14.22 2.16
N PRO A 38 -11.16 -14.28 1.86
CA PRO A 38 -10.17 -13.38 2.44
C PRO A 38 -10.29 -11.97 1.85
N TYR A 39 -10.31 -10.94 2.70
CA TYR A 39 -10.42 -9.53 2.31
C TYR A 39 -9.18 -8.72 2.66
N VAL A 40 -8.87 -7.73 1.81
CA VAL A 40 -7.77 -6.78 2.00
C VAL A 40 -8.28 -5.36 1.91
N ALA A 41 -7.92 -4.56 2.90
CA ALA A 41 -8.14 -3.12 2.89
C ALA A 41 -7.00 -2.44 2.14
N HIS A 42 -7.28 -1.70 1.08
CA HIS A 42 -6.26 -1.01 0.30
C HIS A 42 -6.75 0.35 -0.21
N LEU A 43 -5.80 1.23 -0.49
CA LEU A 43 -6.07 2.52 -1.10
C LEU A 43 -6.17 2.37 -2.63
N THR A 44 -7.29 2.74 -3.23
CA THR A 44 -7.47 2.71 -4.69
C THR A 44 -7.85 4.08 -5.24
N CYS A 45 -7.36 4.42 -6.43
CA CYS A 45 -7.80 5.61 -7.15
C CYS A 45 -9.13 5.34 -7.85
N ARG A 46 -10.09 6.26 -7.73
CA ARG A 46 -11.37 6.19 -8.46
C ARG A 46 -11.21 6.56 -9.94
N ASP A 47 -10.24 7.44 -10.25
CA ASP A 47 -10.03 7.99 -11.61
C ASP A 47 -9.11 7.12 -12.50
N SER A 48 -9.26 5.80 -12.47
CA SER A 48 -8.34 4.86 -13.13
C SER A 48 -8.37 4.84 -14.66
N ASP A 49 -9.09 5.77 -15.31
CA ASP A 49 -9.04 5.97 -16.77
C ASP A 49 -7.80 6.75 -17.23
N ASN A 50 -7.06 7.39 -16.33
CA ASN A 50 -5.85 8.12 -16.70
C ASN A 50 -4.60 7.46 -16.12
N LYS A 51 -3.70 7.07 -17.05
CA LYS A 51 -2.30 6.65 -16.87
C LYS A 51 -1.72 7.15 -15.54
N LEU A 52 -1.03 6.27 -14.80
CA LEU A 52 -0.21 6.63 -13.65
C LEU A 52 0.75 7.76 -14.04
N LEU A 53 0.32 9.01 -13.82
CA LEU A 53 1.12 10.18 -14.12
C LEU A 53 2.15 10.25 -13.01
N LEU A 54 3.41 10.02 -13.37
CA LEU A 54 4.60 10.06 -12.50
C LEU A 54 4.82 11.42 -11.78
N PHE A 55 3.84 12.32 -11.83
CA PHE A 55 3.92 13.70 -11.44
C PHE A 55 2.77 14.04 -10.49
N GLY A 56 2.99 13.84 -9.19
CA GLY A 56 2.47 14.65 -8.06
C GLY A 56 1.04 15.17 -8.10
N ARG A 57 0.13 14.57 -8.87
CA ARG A 57 -1.26 15.01 -8.96
C ARG A 57 -2.05 14.22 -7.94
N ALA A 58 -2.57 14.96 -6.97
CA ALA A 58 -3.65 14.56 -6.09
C ALA A 58 -4.78 13.89 -6.89
N LEU A 59 -4.85 12.56 -6.89
CA LEU A 59 -5.98 11.83 -7.47
C LEU A 59 -7.00 11.54 -6.38
N ARG A 60 -8.29 11.60 -6.71
CA ARG A 60 -9.33 11.17 -5.77
C ARG A 60 -9.23 9.67 -5.59
N SER A 61 -9.00 9.27 -4.35
CA SER A 61 -8.86 7.87 -3.95
C SER A 61 -9.72 7.58 -2.74
N GLU A 62 -9.89 6.30 -2.47
CA GLU A 62 -10.64 5.83 -1.31
C GLU A 62 -10.04 4.53 -0.80
N VAL A 63 -10.24 4.25 0.49
CA VAL A 63 -9.93 2.94 1.04
C VAL A 63 -11.10 2.01 0.72
N LYS A 64 -10.80 0.90 0.03
CA LYS A 64 -11.76 -0.17 -0.26
C LYS A 64 -11.37 -1.45 0.45
N LEU A 65 -12.37 -2.28 0.68
CA LEU A 65 -12.23 -3.65 1.14
C LEU A 65 -12.58 -4.58 -0.02
N ASP A 66 -11.56 -5.15 -0.66
CA ASP A 66 -11.73 -6.03 -1.81
C ASP A 66 -11.21 -7.44 -1.50
N PRO A 67 -11.74 -8.49 -2.15
CA PRO A 67 -11.21 -9.84 -2.01
C PRO A 67 -9.72 -9.90 -2.37
N LEU A 68 -8.95 -10.65 -1.58
CA LEU A 68 -7.50 -10.86 -1.77
C LEU A 68 -7.15 -11.22 -3.21
N ASP A 69 -7.95 -12.11 -3.81
CA ASP A 69 -7.77 -12.62 -5.18
C ASP A 69 -8.09 -11.60 -6.27
N LEU A 70 -8.95 -10.60 -5.98
CA LEU A 70 -9.31 -9.54 -6.92
C LEU A 70 -8.12 -8.60 -7.16
N LEU A 71 -7.31 -8.36 -6.13
CA LEU A 71 -6.13 -7.49 -6.21
C LEU A 71 -4.96 -8.13 -6.95
N GLY A 72 -4.89 -9.46 -6.95
CA GLY A 72 -3.97 -10.22 -7.77
C GLY A 72 -3.58 -11.56 -7.16
N LYS A 73 -3.26 -12.53 -8.03
CA LYS A 73 -2.86 -13.89 -7.62
C LYS A 73 -1.45 -13.97 -7.03
N LYS A 74 -0.61 -12.97 -7.29
CA LYS A 74 0.77 -12.90 -6.81
C LYS A 74 0.85 -11.84 -5.72
N TYR A 75 0.94 -12.30 -4.49
CA TYR A 75 1.13 -11.44 -3.32
C TYR A 75 2.10 -12.10 -2.33
N LYS A 76 2.65 -11.29 -1.44
CA LYS A 76 3.46 -11.73 -0.30
C LYS A 76 3.11 -10.91 0.93
N VAL A 77 3.29 -11.49 2.11
CA VAL A 77 3.25 -10.73 3.37
C VAL A 77 4.55 -9.93 3.47
N ASN A 78 4.45 -8.62 3.72
CA ASN A 78 5.59 -7.73 3.86
C ASN A 78 5.40 -6.75 5.03
N ASN A 79 5.67 -7.23 6.24
CA ASN A 79 5.64 -6.41 7.44
C ASN A 79 7.00 -5.70 7.66
N MET A 80 7.34 -4.81 6.72
CA MET A 80 8.70 -4.25 6.59
C MET A 80 9.21 -3.41 7.77
N LEU A 81 8.32 -2.97 8.67
CA LEU A 81 8.69 -2.08 9.78
C LEU A 81 8.55 -2.74 11.15
N ASP A 82 8.24 -4.04 11.23
CA ASP A 82 8.07 -4.76 12.51
C ASP A 82 9.32 -4.66 13.41
N ASP A 83 10.53 -4.59 12.83
CA ASP A 83 11.79 -4.42 13.57
C ASP A 83 11.94 -3.04 14.22
N SER A 84 11.24 -2.02 13.70
CA SER A 84 11.37 -0.62 14.13
C SER A 84 10.14 -0.08 14.85
N PHE A 85 8.95 -0.61 14.55
CA PHE A 85 7.68 -0.16 15.09
C PHE A 85 6.83 -1.37 15.46
N PRO A 86 6.28 -1.42 16.69
CA PRO A 86 5.39 -2.50 17.06
C PRO A 86 4.10 -2.45 16.22
N ALA A 87 3.63 -3.62 15.79
CA ALA A 87 2.33 -3.74 15.15
C ALA A 87 1.23 -3.35 16.14
N ARG A 88 0.25 -2.56 15.69
CA ARG A 88 -0.90 -2.15 16.48
C ARG A 88 -1.91 -3.30 16.55
N ASP A 89 -2.65 -3.36 17.65
CA ASP A 89 -3.66 -4.38 17.84
C ASP A 89 -4.75 -4.31 16.75
N PHE A 90 -4.99 -5.44 16.09
CA PHE A 90 -5.88 -5.48 14.94
C PHE A 90 -7.33 -5.16 15.33
N HIS A 91 -7.83 -5.79 16.39
CA HIS A 91 -9.26 -5.74 16.73
C HIS A 91 -9.68 -4.40 17.34
N SER A 92 -8.82 -3.78 18.15
CA SER A 92 -9.13 -2.54 18.86
C SER A 92 -8.71 -1.28 18.12
N VAL A 93 -7.69 -1.33 17.25
CA VAL A 93 -7.14 -0.14 16.59
C VAL A 93 -7.23 -0.23 15.07
N VAL A 94 -6.65 -1.26 14.46
CA VAL A 94 -6.49 -1.32 13.00
C VAL A 94 -7.85 -1.47 12.31
N LYS A 95 -8.67 -2.43 12.75
CA LYS A 95 -9.97 -2.72 12.16
C LYS A 95 -10.92 -1.52 12.26
N PRO A 96 -11.14 -0.88 13.44
CA PRO A 96 -11.94 0.35 13.51
C PRO A 96 -11.39 1.48 12.64
N SER A 97 -10.07 1.64 12.55
CA SER A 97 -9.45 2.67 11.68
C SER A 97 -9.71 2.41 10.20
N ILE A 98 -9.68 1.14 9.77
CA ILE A 98 -10.04 0.75 8.40
C ILE A 98 -11.53 1.06 8.18
N ASP A 99 -12.40 0.56 9.06
CA ASP A 99 -13.85 0.71 8.94
C ASP A 99 -14.26 2.20 8.89
N ASP A 100 -13.62 3.07 9.67
CA ASP A 100 -13.82 4.53 9.66
C ASP A 100 -13.38 5.18 8.34
N MET A 101 -12.36 4.63 7.67
CA MET A 101 -11.83 5.13 6.41
C MET A 101 -12.56 4.59 5.17
N LEU A 102 -13.33 3.50 5.30
CA LEU A 102 -14.04 2.90 4.16
C LEU A 102 -15.01 3.91 3.52
N GLY A 103 -14.90 4.05 2.20
CA GLY A 103 -15.76 4.94 1.41
C GLY A 103 -15.48 6.45 1.58
N ARG A 104 -14.51 6.84 2.41
CA ARG A 104 -14.07 8.23 2.51
C ARG A 104 -13.16 8.58 1.34
N GLU A 105 -13.39 9.75 0.76
CA GLU A 105 -12.51 10.30 -0.26
C GLU A 105 -11.25 10.85 0.39
N VAL A 106 -10.11 10.29 0.00
CA VAL A 106 -8.78 10.75 0.36
C VAL A 106 -8.03 11.14 -0.90
N THR A 107 -6.93 11.87 -0.74
CA THR A 107 -6.13 12.35 -1.86
C THR A 107 -4.92 11.46 -2.04
N PHE A 108 -4.87 10.68 -3.12
CA PHE A 108 -3.69 9.87 -3.45
C PHE A 108 -2.56 10.78 -3.94
N ASP A 109 -1.40 10.61 -3.33
CA ASP A 109 -0.15 11.21 -3.76
C ASP A 109 0.92 10.12 -3.74
N ILE A 110 1.56 9.88 -4.89
CA ILE A 110 2.62 8.86 -5.00
C ILE A 110 3.70 9.08 -3.94
N LEU A 111 4.09 10.34 -3.70
CA LEU A 111 5.18 10.73 -2.81
C LEU A 111 4.76 10.74 -1.35
N PHE A 112 3.54 11.22 -1.06
CA PHE A 112 3.14 11.53 0.31
C PHE A 112 1.95 10.74 0.83
N HIS A 113 1.13 10.09 0.00
CA HIS A 113 -0.07 9.35 0.42
C HIS A 113 -0.43 8.27 -0.62
N ASN A 114 0.45 7.28 -0.73
CA ASN A 114 0.26 6.11 -1.60
C ASN A 114 -0.30 4.91 -0.81
N SER A 115 -0.45 3.75 -1.46
CA SER A 115 -0.99 2.55 -0.81
C SER A 115 -0.10 1.99 0.30
N GLU A 116 1.23 2.12 0.20
CA GLU A 116 2.17 1.70 1.24
C GLU A 116 2.11 2.60 2.47
N HIS A 117 2.01 3.92 2.26
CA HIS A 117 1.79 4.88 3.34
C HIS A 117 0.50 4.60 4.11
N GLN A 118 -0.57 4.20 3.41
CA GLN A 118 -1.83 3.85 4.06
C GLN A 118 -1.70 2.53 4.82
N ALA A 119 -1.03 1.53 4.26
CA ALA A 119 -0.82 0.24 4.91
C ALA A 119 0.04 0.36 6.17
N THR A 120 1.13 1.12 6.12
CA THR A 120 1.98 1.40 7.28
C THR A 120 1.27 2.25 8.33
N LEU A 121 0.45 3.21 7.90
CA LEU A 121 -0.38 3.99 8.81
C LEU A 121 -1.34 3.09 9.58
N PHE A 122 -1.98 2.12 8.90
CA PHE A 122 -2.86 1.15 9.55
C PHE A 122 -2.12 0.19 10.48
N ARG A 123 -1.04 -0.45 10.05
CA ARG A 123 -0.34 -1.45 10.88
C ARG A 123 0.43 -0.82 12.05
N TYR A 124 1.16 0.27 11.81
CA TYR A 124 2.11 0.82 12.79
C TYR A 124 1.70 2.18 13.36
N GLY A 125 0.72 2.85 12.76
CA GLY A 125 0.37 4.23 13.14
C GLY A 125 1.34 5.29 12.63
N VAL A 126 2.28 4.90 11.76
CA VAL A 126 3.24 5.81 11.12
C VAL A 126 3.11 5.75 9.62
N LYS A 127 3.26 6.89 8.96
CA LYS A 127 3.11 7.02 7.51
C LYS A 127 4.48 6.95 6.85
N LYS A 128 4.90 5.77 6.38
CA LYS A 128 6.20 5.54 5.71
C LYS A 128 6.05 4.72 4.43
N SER A 129 6.99 4.88 3.49
CA SER A 129 7.04 4.14 2.24
C SER A 129 8.48 3.91 1.78
N GLU A 130 8.95 2.66 1.85
CA GLU A 130 10.30 2.28 1.39
C GLU A 130 10.44 2.37 -0.13
N GLN A 131 9.33 2.17 -0.86
CA GLN A 131 9.31 2.36 -2.31
C GLN A 131 9.72 3.79 -2.67
N ILE A 132 9.15 4.77 -1.96
CA ILE A 132 9.41 6.17 -2.23
C ILE A 132 10.83 6.54 -1.81
N GLU A 133 11.34 6.05 -0.69
CA GLU A 133 12.76 6.22 -0.35
C GLU A 133 13.69 5.67 -1.45
N THR A 134 13.36 4.51 -2.03
CA THR A 134 14.12 3.90 -3.11
C THR A 134 14.03 4.69 -4.41
N VAL A 135 12.82 5.13 -4.79
CA VAL A 135 12.57 5.95 -5.97
C VAL A 135 13.27 7.31 -5.84
N TYR A 136 13.22 7.95 -4.67
CA TYR A 136 13.96 9.17 -4.39
C TYR A 136 15.46 8.96 -4.56
N LYS A 137 16.05 7.90 -4.01
CA LYS A 137 17.49 7.61 -4.20
C LYS A 137 17.89 7.50 -5.68
N HIS A 138 17.01 6.99 -6.54
CA HIS A 138 17.26 6.87 -7.98
C HIS A 138 17.01 8.16 -8.77
N ILE A 139 15.97 8.92 -8.43
CA ILE A 139 15.57 10.14 -9.17
C ILE A 139 16.38 11.36 -8.71
N MET A 140 16.77 11.44 -7.42
CA MET A 140 17.51 12.57 -6.84
C MET A 140 18.81 12.91 -7.59
N PRO A 141 19.66 11.95 -8.01
CA PRO A 141 20.85 12.26 -8.80
C PRO A 141 20.52 12.92 -10.15
N ALA A 142 19.47 12.44 -10.83
CA ALA A 142 19.04 13.00 -12.11
C ALA A 142 18.47 14.42 -11.94
N TRP A 143 17.70 14.65 -10.88
CA TRP A 143 17.17 15.97 -10.52
C TRP A 143 18.28 16.93 -10.11
N LYS A 144 19.20 16.53 -9.23
CA LYS A 144 20.37 17.36 -8.86
C LYS A 144 21.18 17.77 -10.09
N ARG A 145 21.36 16.87 -11.06
CA ARG A 145 22.02 17.18 -12.33
C ARG A 145 21.22 18.18 -13.18
N LEU A 146 19.90 18.06 -13.23
CA LEU A 146 19.02 19.00 -13.93
C LEU A 146 19.00 20.38 -13.27
N PHE A 147 18.94 20.45 -11.93
CA PHE A 147 19.03 21.71 -11.18
C PHE A 147 20.41 22.35 -11.30
N LYS A 148 21.49 21.55 -11.32
CA LYS A 148 22.85 22.05 -11.58
C LYS A 148 23.04 22.51 -13.04
N LYS A 149 22.32 21.92 -14.00
CA LYS A 149 22.29 22.38 -15.41
C LYS A 149 21.37 23.57 -15.65
N LYS A 150 20.31 23.74 -14.84
CA LYS A 150 19.40 24.88 -14.83
C LYS A 150 19.81 25.94 -13.80
N GLN A 151 21.11 26.10 -13.51
CA GLN A 151 21.55 27.29 -12.81
C GLN A 151 21.17 28.52 -13.66
N LEU A 152 20.14 29.24 -13.19
CA LEU A 152 19.97 30.68 -13.34
C LEU A 152 21.21 31.38 -12.79
#